data_AF-A0A9D1XZ10-F1
#
_entry.id   AF-A0A9D1XZ10-F1
#
_cell.length_a   1.000
_cell.length_b   1.000
_cell.length_c   1.000
_cell.angle_alpha   90.00
_cell.angle_beta   90.00
_cell.angle_gamma   90.00
#
_symmetry.space_group_name_H-M   'P 1'
#
loop_
_entity.id
_entity.type
_entity.pdbx_description
1 polymer ?
#
loop_
_entity_poly.entity_id
_entity_poly.type
_entity_poly.pdbx_seq_one_letter_code
_entity_poly.pdbx_strand_id
1 'polypeptide(L)'
;MMIYDPQPMEDFSIWAAAQGGEPFDPDLLEDLVTDLLHMATQKTAGQRKDKPKDLPFENLERIRMGILAEATMLVMQGGMDIIRAALKEANTDDMRLCPRQHAGTK
;
A
#
# COMPACT_ATOMS: atom_id res chain seq x y z
N MET A 1 -15.89 9.33 26.17
CA MET A 1 -15.14 9.30 24.90
C MET A 1 -14.26 8.06 24.98
N MET A 2 -14.56 7.00 24.23
CA MET A 2 -13.67 5.83 24.18
C MET A 2 -12.47 6.20 23.31
N ILE A 3 -11.26 6.03 23.86
CA ILE A 3 -10.03 6.11 23.08
C ILE A 3 -9.95 4.79 22.33
N TYR A 4 -10.25 4.82 21.02
CA TYR A 4 -10.04 3.67 20.16
C TYR A 4 -8.54 3.52 19.97
N ASP A 5 -7.98 2.48 20.58
CA ASP A 5 -6.60 2.07 20.36
C ASP A 5 -6.59 1.09 19.17
N PRO A 6 -6.02 1.46 18.01
CA PRO A 6 -6.01 0.62 16.81
C PRO A 6 -4.93 -0.49 16.86
N GLN A 7 -4.00 -0.44 17.84
CA GLN A 7 -2.93 -1.44 17.98
C GLN A 7 -3.42 -2.90 17.97
N PRO A 8 -4.56 -3.28 18.59
CA PRO A 8 -5.06 -4.65 18.57
C PRO A 8 -5.41 -5.16 17.17
N MET A 9 -5.80 -4.28 16.24
CA MET A 9 -6.18 -4.67 14.88
C MET A 9 -4.95 -4.71 13.95
N GLU A 10 -3.97 -3.84 14.20
CA GLU A 10 -2.65 -3.88 13.56
C GLU A 10 -1.93 -5.19 13.87
N ASP A 11 -1.82 -5.52 15.16
CA ASP A 11 -1.17 -6.74 15.64
C ASP A 11 -1.90 -8.00 15.14
N PHE A 12 -3.23 -7.98 15.14
CA PHE A 12 -4.04 -9.10 14.64
C PHE A 12 -3.85 -9.33 13.13
N SER A 13 -3.78 -8.26 12.34
CA SER A 13 -3.62 -8.36 10.88
C SER A 13 -2.22 -8.88 10.52
N ILE A 14 -1.19 -8.43 11.23
CA ILE A 14 0.19 -8.92 11.08
C ILE A 14 0.28 -10.40 11.51
N TRP A 15 -0.35 -10.76 12.64
CA TRP A 15 -0.38 -12.14 13.10
C TRP A 15 -1.15 -13.07 12.15
N ALA A 16 -2.29 -12.62 11.60
CA ALA A 16 -3.10 -13.39 10.66
C ALA A 16 -2.36 -13.61 9.33
N ALA A 17 -1.70 -12.58 8.80
CA ALA A 17 -0.80 -12.70 7.65
C ALA A 17 0.30 -13.76 7.90
N ALA A 18 0.87 -13.77 9.11
CA ALA A 18 1.92 -14.70 9.48
C ALA A 18 1.50 -16.17 9.62
N GLN A 19 0.20 -16.48 9.76
CA GLN A 19 -0.32 -17.85 9.92
C GLN A 19 -0.63 -18.57 8.60
N GLY A 20 -0.18 -18.03 7.46
CA GLY A 20 -0.49 -18.58 6.13
C GLY A 20 -1.63 -17.83 5.44
N GLY A 21 -1.64 -16.50 5.57
CA GLY A 21 -2.54 -15.63 4.83
C GLY A 21 -2.42 -15.81 3.31
N GLU A 22 -3.34 -15.16 2.59
CA GLU A 22 -3.38 -15.13 1.12
C GLU A 22 -2.02 -14.74 0.52
N PRO A 23 -1.67 -15.27 -0.67
CA PRO A 23 -0.42 -14.89 -1.35
C PRO A 23 -0.34 -13.39 -1.58
N PHE A 24 0.88 -12.84 -1.51
CA PHE A 24 1.14 -11.45 -1.88
C PHE A 24 0.58 -11.16 -3.28
N ASP A 25 -0.20 -10.08 -3.39
CA ASP A 25 -0.75 -9.60 -4.65
C ASP A 25 -0.13 -8.23 -5.02
N PRO A 26 0.72 -8.16 -6.06
CA PRO A 26 1.35 -6.91 -6.47
C PRO A 26 0.37 -5.86 -7.00
N ASP A 27 -0.71 -6.28 -7.67
CA ASP A 27 -1.70 -5.36 -8.23
C ASP A 27 -2.52 -4.73 -7.10
N LEU A 28 -2.90 -5.54 -6.10
CA LEU A 28 -3.60 -5.06 -4.92
C LEU A 28 -2.77 -4.04 -4.12
N LEU A 29 -1.47 -4.30 -3.94
CA LEU A 29 -0.58 -3.35 -3.26
C LEU A 29 -0.49 -2.01 -4.02
N GLU A 30 -0.38 -2.04 -5.35
CA GLU A 30 -0.33 -0.83 -6.18
C GLU A 30 -1.65 -0.03 -6.11
N ASP A 31 -2.79 -0.71 -6.19
CA ASP A 31 -4.11 -0.11 -6.08
C ASP A 31 -4.31 0.55 -4.71
N LEU A 32 -3.98 -0.14 -3.62
CA LEU A 32 -4.12 0.40 -2.27
C LEU A 32 -3.23 1.63 -2.04
N VAL A 33 -1.99 1.61 -2.53
CA VAL A 33 -1.09 2.78 -2.46
C VAL A 33 -1.64 3.94 -3.29
N THR A 34 -2.17 3.66 -4.48
CA THR A 34 -2.79 4.66 -5.36
C THR A 34 -4.02 5.29 -4.71
N ASP A 35 -4.88 4.48 -4.11
CA ASP A 35 -6.05 4.92 -3.35
C ASP A 35 -5.65 5.79 -2.16
N LEU A 36 -4.60 5.42 -1.42
CA LEU A 36 -4.10 6.22 -0.30
C LEU A 36 -3.59 7.59 -0.76
N LEU A 37 -2.85 7.65 -1.88
CA LEU A 37 -2.37 8.90 -2.48
C LEU A 37 -3.53 9.77 -2.97
N HIS A 38 -4.54 9.17 -3.59
CA HIS A 38 -5.74 9.88 -4.02
C HIS A 38 -6.51 10.43 -2.81
N MET A 39 -6.69 9.64 -1.75
CA MET A 39 -7.31 10.09 -0.50
C MET A 39 -6.55 11.24 0.17
N ALA A 40 -5.22 11.23 0.09
CA ALA A 40 -4.39 12.30 0.65
C ALA A 40 -4.46 13.59 -0.18
N THR A 41 -4.79 13.51 -1.47
CA THR A 41 -4.77 14.65 -2.41
C THR A 41 -6.16 15.15 -2.82
N GLN A 42 -7.22 14.39 -2.56
CA GLN A 42 -8.59 14.81 -2.82
C GLN A 42 -9.01 16.00 -1.95
N LYS A 43 -9.58 17.04 -2.59
CA LYS A 43 -9.91 18.32 -1.92
C LYS A 43 -11.15 18.27 -1.05
N THR A 44 -11.96 17.24 -1.20
CA THR A 44 -13.33 17.17 -0.64
C THR A 44 -13.40 16.41 0.67
N ALA A 45 -12.26 15.93 1.17
CA ALA A 45 -12.21 15.01 2.31
C ALA A 45 -13.17 13.80 2.16
N GLY A 46 -13.48 13.38 0.93
CA GLY A 46 -14.44 12.30 0.66
C GLY A 46 -15.91 12.62 1.02
N GLN A 47 -16.24 13.88 1.33
CA GLN A 47 -17.57 14.27 1.85
C GLN A 47 -18.58 14.64 0.76
N ARG A 48 -18.12 14.82 -0.49
CA ARG A 48 -18.93 15.33 -1.59
C ARG A 48 -19.59 14.23 -2.40
N LYS A 49 -20.91 14.09 -2.29
CA LYS A 49 -21.72 13.12 -3.06
C LYS A 49 -21.76 13.42 -4.57
N ASP A 50 -21.45 14.65 -4.98
CA ASP A 50 -21.36 15.08 -6.38
C ASP A 50 -20.01 14.72 -7.04
N LYS A 51 -19.09 14.12 -6.29
CA LYS A 51 -17.75 13.71 -6.76
C LYS A 51 -17.59 12.19 -6.62
N PRO A 52 -18.08 11.41 -7.60
CA PRO A 52 -18.07 9.94 -7.52
C PRO A 52 -16.68 9.31 -7.54
N LYS A 53 -15.64 10.10 -7.85
CA LYS A 53 -14.24 9.65 -7.83
C LYS A 53 -13.58 9.85 -6.47
N ASP A 54 -14.20 10.57 -5.55
CA ASP A 54 -13.62 10.80 -4.23
C ASP A 54 -13.86 9.58 -3.34
N LEU A 55 -12.82 9.17 -2.63
CA LEU A 55 -12.85 8.00 -1.76
C LEU A 55 -13.32 8.40 -0.35
N PRO A 56 -14.29 7.70 0.25
CA PRO A 56 -14.73 7.95 1.61
C PRO A 56 -13.60 7.77 2.63
N PHE A 57 -13.47 8.69 3.59
CA PHE A 57 -12.46 8.59 4.65
C PHE A 57 -12.64 7.38 5.58
N GLU A 58 -13.85 6.82 5.63
CA GLU A 58 -14.14 5.55 6.31
C GLU A 58 -13.28 4.39 5.79
N ASN A 59 -12.81 4.46 4.54
CA ASN A 59 -11.93 3.44 3.95
C ASN A 59 -10.45 3.60 4.33
N LEU A 60 -10.05 4.70 4.99
CA LEU A 60 -8.63 5.02 5.22
C LEU A 60 -7.93 3.95 6.04
N GLU A 61 -8.58 3.45 7.09
CA GLU A 61 -8.03 2.41 7.96
C GLU A 61 -7.86 1.10 7.20
N ARG A 62 -8.88 0.66 6.44
CA ARG A 62 -8.81 -0.51 5.56
C ARG A 62 -7.64 -0.42 4.57
N ILE A 63 -7.46 0.74 3.93
CA ILE A 63 -6.40 0.94 2.95
C ILE A 63 -5.01 0.87 3.60
N ARG A 64 -4.81 1.53 4.74
CA ARG A 64 -3.55 1.47 5.48
C ARG A 64 -3.21 0.05 5.93
N MET A 65 -4.21 -0.66 6.46
CA MET A 65 -4.05 -2.04 6.91
C MET A 65 -3.78 -3.00 5.75
N GLY A 66 -4.45 -2.81 4.61
CA GLY A 66 -4.18 -3.59 3.40
C GLY A 66 -2.74 -3.40 2.91
N ILE A 67 -2.23 -2.17 2.86
CA ILE A 67 -0.83 -1.90 2.48
C ILE A 67 0.13 -2.61 3.43
N LEU A 68 -0.12 -2.51 4.74
CA LEU A 68 0.73 -3.14 5.75
C LEU A 68 0.72 -4.67 5.62
N ALA A 69 -0.46 -5.26 5.38
CA ALA A 69 -0.61 -6.69 5.18
C ALA A 69 0.14 -7.17 3.92
N GLU A 70 -0.11 -6.57 2.75
CA GLU A 70 0.54 -6.95 1.50
C GLU A 70 2.06 -6.76 1.54
N ALA A 71 2.54 -5.65 2.11
CA ALA A 71 3.98 -5.42 2.28
C ALA A 71 4.61 -6.45 3.22
N THR A 72 3.91 -6.87 4.27
CA THR A 72 4.37 -7.93 5.18
C THR A 72 4.43 -9.27 4.44
N MET A 73 3.39 -9.61 3.67
CA MET A 73 3.33 -10.83 2.88
C MET A 73 4.44 -10.90 1.82
N LEU A 74 4.71 -9.80 1.12
CA LEU A 74 5.81 -9.69 0.16
C LEU A 74 7.16 -10.10 0.80
N VAL A 75 7.42 -9.62 2.01
CA VAL A 75 8.66 -9.94 2.74
C VAL A 75 8.66 -11.38 3.23
N MET A 76 7.57 -11.83 3.87
CA MET A 76 7.46 -13.17 4.44
C MET A 76 7.56 -14.28 3.39
N GLN A 77 7.02 -14.05 2.20
CA GLN A 77 7.05 -15.01 1.08
C GLN A 77 8.32 -14.95 0.24
N GLY A 78 9.31 -14.13 0.63
CA GLY A 78 10.59 -14.02 -0.06
C GLY A 78 10.55 -13.21 -1.37
N GLY A 79 9.48 -12.46 -1.64
CA GLY A 79 9.36 -11.65 -2.84
C GLY A 79 10.45 -10.56 -2.94
N MET A 80 10.96 -10.08 -1.81
CA MET A 80 12.11 -9.18 -1.78
C MET A 80 13.40 -9.80 -2.32
N ASP A 81 13.60 -11.11 -2.16
CA ASP A 81 14.78 -11.80 -2.69
C ASP A 81 14.71 -11.87 -4.23
N ILE A 82 13.51 -12.12 -4.76
CA ILE A 82 13.23 -12.10 -6.21
C ILE A 82 13.51 -10.71 -6.78
N ILE A 83 13.00 -9.65 -6.13
CA ILE A 83 13.22 -8.27 -6.56
C ILE A 83 14.71 -7.92 -6.58
N ARG A 84 15.46 -8.29 -5.52
CA ARG A 84 16.91 -8.04 -5.47
C ARG A 84 17.67 -8.80 -6.55
N ALA A 85 17.30 -10.06 -6.81
CA ALA A 85 17.92 -10.83 -7.88
C ALA A 85 17.68 -10.19 -9.26
N ALA A 86 16.44 -9.76 -9.54
CA ALA A 86 16.09 -9.08 -10.78
C ALA A 86 16.83 -7.74 -10.95
N LEU A 87 16.96 -6.94 -9.89
CA LEU A 87 17.71 -5.68 -9.92
C LEU A 87 19.20 -5.88 -10.21
N LYS A 88 19.76 -6.98 -9.69
CA LYS A 88 21.15 -7.38 -9.94
C LYS A 88 21.38 -7.80 -11.38
N GLU A 89 20.46 -8.59 -11.94
CA GLU A 89 20.49 -8.95 -13.37
C GLU A 89 20.39 -7.72 -14.27
N ALA A 90 19.59 -6.72 -13.87
CA ALA A 90 19.47 -5.45 -14.58
C ALA A 90 20.70 -4.51 -14.40
N ASN A 91 21.72 -4.90 -13.62
CA ASN A 91 22.88 -4.08 -13.27
C ASN A 91 22.47 -2.74 -12.62
N THR A 92 21.43 -2.79 -11.78
CA THR A 92 20.81 -1.64 -11.09
C THR A 92 20.95 -1.72 -9.56
N ASP A 93 21.98 -2.44 -9.08
CA ASP A 93 22.21 -2.77 -7.67
C ASP A 93 22.28 -1.58 -6.69
N ASP A 94 22.48 -0.35 -7.20
CA ASP A 94 22.61 0.89 -6.40
C ASP A 94 21.45 1.89 -6.63
N MET A 95 20.45 1.54 -7.43
CA MET A 95 19.31 2.43 -7.64
C MET A 95 18.31 2.27 -6.49
N ARG A 96 18.43 3.11 -5.45
CA ARG A 96 17.25 3.49 -4.65
C ARG A 96 16.17 3.86 -5.66
N LEU A 97 15.01 3.18 -5.63
CA LEU A 97 13.89 3.38 -6.56
C LEU A 97 13.39 4.85 -6.53
N CYS A 98 14.08 5.76 -7.20
CA CYS A 98 13.72 7.17 -7.44
C CYS A 98 14.60 7.70 -8.58
N PRO A 99 14.09 8.46 -9.58
CA PRO A 99 12.80 9.16 -9.62
C PRO A 99 11.91 8.78 -10.82
N ARG A 100 10.58 8.87 -10.65
CA ARG A 100 9.66 9.05 -11.79
C ARG A 100 10.04 10.35 -12.49
N GLN A 101 10.63 10.26 -13.68
CA GLN A 101 10.66 11.40 -14.59
C GLN A 101 9.23 11.61 -15.08
N HIS A 102 8.53 12.61 -14.56
CA HIS A 102 7.39 13.14 -15.29
C HIS A 102 7.91 13.71 -16.60
N ALA A 103 7.76 12.94 -17.68
CA ALA A 103 7.89 13.45 -19.02
C ALA A 103 6.97 14.66 -19.12
N GLY A 104 7.56 15.85 -19.20
CA GLY A 104 6.84 17.10 -19.36
C GLY A 104 5.97 17.00 -20.62
N THR A 105 4.67 17.04 -20.43
CA THR A 105 3.70 17.29 -21.49
C THR A 105 3.98 18.69 -22.05
N LYS A 106 4.32 18.76 -23.34
CA LYS A 106 4.13 19.98 -24.14
C LYS A 106 2.67 20.14 -24.48
#